data_AF-A0ABD5S3Z6-F1
#
_entry.id   AF-A0ABD5S3Z6-F1
#
_cell.length_a   1.000
_cell.length_b   1.000
_cell.length_c   1.000
_cell.angle_alpha   90.00
_cell.angle_beta   90.00
_cell.angle_gamma   90.00
#
_symmetry.space_group_name_H-M   'P 1'
#
loop_
_entity.id
_entity.type
_entity.pdbx_description
1 polymer ?
#
loop_
_entity_poly.entity_id
_entity_poly.type
_entity_poly.pdbx_seq_one_letter_code
_entity_poly.pdbx_strand_id
1 'polypeptide(L)'
;MAKQFTYEDGETEISVWAEDRAEVVEEAKRELDDAGVSLSESEIDDHVRVIPSPQRIKSDPEDVLMEMRKRGGMEAAEVVESGMDVGLGTGSTTAWAIAAIGWKLDDGELEDVRGV
;
A
#
# COMPACT_ATOMS: atom_id res chain seq x y z
N MET A 1 -3.89 8.87 2.99
CA MET A 1 -3.48 7.56 2.44
C MET A 1 -4.73 6.73 2.20
N ALA A 2 -4.75 5.97 1.11
CA ALA A 2 -5.78 5.01 0.79
C ALA A 2 -5.44 3.66 1.43
N LYS A 3 -6.33 2.69 1.27
CA LYS A 3 -6.19 1.32 1.74
C LYS A 3 -6.37 0.41 0.55
N GLN A 4 -5.56 -0.62 0.48
CA GLN A 4 -5.61 -1.61 -0.57
C GLN A 4 -5.66 -2.98 0.07
N PHE A 5 -6.66 -3.77 -0.31
CA PHE A 5 -6.66 -5.20 -0.10
C PHE A 5 -5.96 -5.86 -1.29
N THR A 6 -5.12 -6.85 -1.01
CA THR A 6 -4.51 -7.69 -2.05
C THR A 6 -4.54 -9.14 -1.60
N TYR A 7 -5.02 -10.02 -2.47
CA TYR A 7 -5.05 -11.47 -2.27
C TYR A 7 -4.60 -12.17 -3.54
N GLU A 8 -3.75 -13.18 -3.38
CA GLU A 8 -3.26 -14.02 -4.47
C GLU A 8 -3.12 -15.47 -3.96
N ASP A 9 -3.71 -16.44 -4.67
CA ASP A 9 -3.57 -17.89 -4.37
C ASP A 9 -3.21 -18.70 -5.63
N GLY A 10 -2.40 -18.10 -6.52
CA GLY A 10 -1.91 -18.74 -7.75
C GLY A 10 -2.93 -18.91 -8.89
N GLU A 11 -4.22 -19.02 -8.57
CA GLU A 11 -5.32 -19.08 -9.56
C GLU A 11 -6.13 -17.76 -9.63
N THR A 12 -6.16 -17.02 -8.51
CA THR A 12 -6.95 -15.81 -8.33
C THR A 12 -6.05 -14.70 -7.81
N GLU A 13 -6.07 -13.54 -8.47
CA GLU A 13 -5.47 -12.30 -8.00
C GLU A 13 -6.60 -11.27 -7.84
N ILE A 14 -6.79 -10.76 -6.62
CA ILE A 14 -7.79 -9.72 -6.32
C ILE A 14 -7.05 -8.54 -5.71
N SER A 15 -7.29 -7.35 -6.27
CA SER A 15 -6.80 -6.10 -5.71
C SER A 15 -7.86 -5.02 -5.78
N VAL A 16 -8.26 -4.52 -4.61
CA VAL A 16 -9.23 -3.43 -4.48
C VAL A 16 -8.67 -2.35 -3.58
N TRP A 17 -9.00 -1.10 -3.85
CA TRP A 17 -8.58 0.02 -3.03
C TRP A 17 -9.74 0.98 -2.75
N ALA A 18 -9.67 1.63 -1.59
CA ALA A 18 -10.58 2.70 -1.22
C ALA A 18 -9.88 3.75 -0.33
N GLU A 19 -10.46 4.94 -0.20
CA GLU A 19 -9.94 5.96 0.72
C GLU A 19 -10.19 5.59 2.18
N ASP A 20 -11.29 4.87 2.44
CA ASP A 20 -11.71 4.39 3.74
C ASP A 20 -11.43 2.90 3.95
N ARG A 21 -11.21 2.50 5.20
CA ARG A 21 -10.88 1.11 5.53
C ARG A 21 -12.11 0.20 5.48
N ALA A 22 -13.27 0.66 5.94
CA ALA A 22 -14.49 -0.13 5.88
C ALA A 22 -14.91 -0.37 4.43
N GLU A 23 -14.79 0.67 3.59
CA GLU A 23 -15.09 0.58 2.16
C GLU A 23 -14.21 -0.45 1.45
N VAL A 24 -12.89 -0.48 1.69
CA VAL A 24 -12.03 -1.49 1.05
C VAL A 24 -12.36 -2.90 1.53
N VAL A 25 -12.74 -3.08 2.80
CA VAL A 25 -13.12 -4.39 3.34
C VAL A 25 -14.44 -4.87 2.75
N GLU A 26 -15.44 -3.99 2.59
CA GLU A 26 -16.70 -4.32 1.94
C GLU A 26 -16.51 -4.69 0.48
N GLU A 27 -15.71 -3.93 -0.28
CA GLU A 27 -15.44 -4.24 -1.68
C GLU A 27 -14.61 -5.53 -1.82
N ALA A 28 -13.63 -5.75 -0.95
CA ALA A 28 -12.83 -6.97 -0.94
C ALA A 28 -13.70 -8.21 -0.69
N LYS A 29 -14.61 -8.15 0.30
CA LYS A 29 -15.57 -9.24 0.56
C LYS A 29 -16.37 -9.59 -0.69
N ARG A 30 -16.87 -8.56 -1.39
CA ARG A 30 -17.65 -8.75 -2.61
C ARG A 30 -16.86 -9.45 -3.70
N GLU A 31 -15.65 -8.99 -3.99
CA GLU A 31 -14.79 -9.59 -5.03
C GLU A 31 -14.37 -11.02 -4.66
N LEU A 32 -14.11 -11.29 -3.37
CA LEU A 32 -13.80 -12.64 -2.88
C LEU A 32 -15.00 -13.58 -3.01
N ASP A 33 -16.20 -13.13 -2.65
CA ASP A 33 -17.43 -13.90 -2.79
C ASP A 33 -17.71 -14.23 -4.28
N ASP A 34 -17.51 -13.27 -5.18
CA ASP A 34 -17.65 -13.46 -6.63
C ASP A 34 -16.60 -14.44 -7.20
N ALA A 35 -15.41 -14.47 -6.61
CA ALA A 35 -14.34 -15.42 -6.94
C ALA A 35 -14.50 -16.79 -6.22
N GLY A 36 -15.48 -16.94 -5.33
CA GLY A 36 -15.70 -18.16 -4.55
C GLY A 36 -14.65 -18.40 -3.45
N VAL A 37 -13.93 -17.36 -3.04
CA VAL A 37 -12.93 -17.40 -1.96
C VAL A 37 -13.60 -17.00 -0.65
N SER A 38 -13.49 -17.84 0.38
CA SER A 38 -14.07 -17.54 1.70
C SER A 38 -12.98 -17.09 2.67
N LEU A 39 -13.01 -15.82 3.06
CA LEU A 39 -12.20 -15.26 4.14
C LEU A 39 -13.11 -14.58 5.18
N SER A 40 -12.75 -14.69 6.45
CA SER A 40 -13.38 -13.92 7.51
C SER A 40 -13.02 -12.43 7.38
N GLU A 41 -13.80 -11.56 8.02
CA GLU A 41 -13.51 -10.13 8.02
C GLU A 41 -12.13 -9.82 8.62
N SER A 42 -11.73 -10.52 9.67
CA SER A 42 -10.38 -10.37 10.24
C SER A 42 -9.28 -10.79 9.27
N GLU A 43 -9.47 -11.89 8.54
CA GLU A 43 -8.48 -12.32 7.53
C GLU A 43 -8.38 -11.28 6.41
N ILE A 44 -9.51 -10.75 5.93
CA ILE A 44 -9.52 -9.67 4.93
C ILE A 44 -8.78 -8.45 5.46
N ASP A 45 -9.02 -8.09 6.71
CA ASP A 45 -8.40 -6.94 7.38
C ASP A 45 -6.87 -7.07 7.48
N ASP A 46 -6.36 -8.28 7.72
CA ASP A 46 -4.93 -8.60 7.74
C ASP A 46 -4.26 -8.44 6.36
N HIS A 47 -5.03 -8.57 5.29
CA HIS A 47 -4.58 -8.34 3.91
C HIS A 47 -4.68 -6.88 3.46
N VAL A 48 -5.20 -5.98 4.30
CA VAL A 48 -5.32 -4.55 3.98
C VAL A 48 -4.05 -3.80 4.35
N ARG A 49 -3.43 -3.16 3.36
CA ARG A 49 -2.30 -2.25 3.57
C ARG A 49 -2.65 -0.81 3.26
N VAL A 50 -1.97 0.11 3.95
CA VAL A 50 -2.04 1.54 3.66
C VAL A 50 -1.21 1.84 2.41
N ILE A 51 -1.79 2.51 1.41
CA ILE A 51 -1.11 2.86 0.15
C ILE A 51 -1.21 4.37 -0.16
N PRO A 52 -0.38 4.90 -1.08
CA PRO A 52 -0.57 6.24 -1.61
C PRO A 52 -1.99 6.43 -2.13
N SER A 53 -2.64 7.52 -1.73
CA SER A 53 -4.00 7.82 -2.19
C SER A 53 -3.96 8.32 -3.64
N PRO A 54 -4.60 7.62 -4.59
CA PRO A 54 -4.65 8.05 -5.99
C PRO A 54 -5.37 9.39 -6.16
N GLN A 55 -6.26 9.75 -5.22
CA GLN A 55 -7.05 10.98 -5.27
C GLN A 55 -6.36 12.19 -4.63
N ARG A 56 -5.44 11.97 -3.67
CA ARG A 56 -4.80 13.06 -2.91
C ARG A 56 -3.40 13.42 -3.42
N ILE A 57 -2.74 12.52 -4.15
CA ILE A 57 -1.45 12.83 -4.76
C ILE A 57 -1.69 13.71 -5.99
N LYS A 58 -0.85 14.74 -6.16
CA LYS A 58 -0.90 15.67 -7.31
C LYS A 58 -0.30 15.02 -8.56
N SER A 59 -0.91 13.93 -9.00
CA SER A 59 -0.61 13.14 -10.19
C SER A 59 -1.91 12.48 -10.65
N ASP A 60 -1.97 12.02 -11.90
CA ASP A 60 -3.16 11.29 -12.36
C ASP A 60 -3.32 9.98 -11.54
N PRO A 61 -4.54 9.58 -11.16
CA PRO A 61 -4.76 8.39 -10.32
C PRO A 61 -4.13 7.11 -10.90
N GLU A 62 -4.21 6.95 -12.22
CA GLU A 62 -3.58 5.83 -12.95
C GLU A 62 -2.06 5.85 -12.82
N ASP A 63 -1.45 7.03 -12.85
CA ASP A 63 -0.01 7.18 -12.63
C ASP A 63 0.39 6.85 -11.19
N VAL A 64 -0.45 7.17 -10.20
CA VAL A 64 -0.18 6.82 -8.81
C VAL A 64 -0.11 5.31 -8.64
N LEU A 65 -1.01 4.56 -9.26
CA LEU A 65 -1.06 3.10 -9.14
C LEU A 65 -0.20 2.36 -10.19
N MET A 66 0.47 3.10 -11.09
CA MET A 66 1.32 2.51 -12.10
C MET A 66 2.46 1.70 -11.49
N GLU A 67 2.63 0.46 -11.96
CA GLU A 67 3.61 -0.49 -11.40
C GLU A 67 5.05 0.05 -11.40
N MET A 68 5.46 0.78 -12.45
CA MET A 68 6.79 1.39 -12.51
C MET A 68 7.02 2.43 -11.40
N ARG A 69 5.97 3.17 -11.01
CA ARG A 69 6.03 4.18 -9.93
C ARG A 69 6.08 3.51 -8.57
N LYS A 70 5.26 2.47 -8.38
CA LYS A 70 5.25 1.62 -7.18
C LYS A 70 6.62 0.98 -6.95
N ARG A 71 7.13 0.25 -7.93
CA ARG A 71 8.43 -0.41 -7.85
C ARG A 71 9.58 0.57 -7.63
N GLY A 72 9.58 1.71 -8.32
CA GLY A 72 10.62 2.74 -8.12
C GLY A 72 10.63 3.32 -6.70
N GLY A 73 9.45 3.49 -6.09
CA GLY A 73 9.34 3.92 -4.69
C GLY A 73 9.78 2.84 -3.71
N MET A 74 9.37 1.59 -3.92
CA MET A 74 9.78 0.45 -3.11
C MET A 74 11.30 0.27 -3.10
N GLU A 75 11.93 0.30 -4.28
CA GLU A 75 13.40 0.18 -4.40
C GLU A 75 14.13 1.30 -3.66
N ALA A 76 13.58 2.52 -3.66
CA ALA A 76 14.16 3.64 -2.92
C ALA A 76 14.09 3.45 -1.39
N ALA A 77 13.12 2.68 -0.88
CA ALA A 77 13.03 2.35 0.54
C ALA A 77 14.03 1.27 0.97
N GLU A 78 14.57 0.47 0.05
CA GLU A 78 15.53 -0.59 0.36
C GLU A 78 16.89 -0.08 0.84
N VAL A 79 17.25 1.15 0.47
CA VAL A 79 18.52 1.77 0.88
C VAL A 79 18.42 2.58 2.18
N VAL A 80 17.23 2.64 2.79
CA VAL A 80 17.02 3.31 4.08
C VAL A 80 17.38 2.35 5.21
N GLU A 81 18.12 2.85 6.20
CA GLU A 81 18.52 2.11 7.40
C GLU A 81 17.97 2.80 8.66
N SER A 82 17.87 2.04 9.75
CA SER A 82 17.45 2.57 11.05
C SER A 82 18.31 3.75 11.52
N GLY A 83 17.68 4.77 12.08
CA GLY A 83 18.35 5.99 12.55
C GLY A 83 18.61 7.05 11.47
N MET A 84 18.24 6.81 10.20
CA MET A 84 18.43 7.81 9.13
C MET A 84 17.43 8.97 9.23
N ASP A 85 17.92 10.18 8.97
CA ASP A 85 17.09 11.33 8.59
C ASP A 85 16.88 11.30 7.06
N VAL A 86 15.64 11.18 6.60
CA VAL A 86 15.27 10.98 5.20
C VAL A 86 14.54 12.20 4.66
N GLY A 87 15.07 12.80 3.60
CA GLY A 87 14.39 13.90 2.90
C GLY A 87 13.15 13.40 2.18
N LEU A 88 11.96 13.91 2.55
CA LEU A 88 10.69 13.49 1.98
C LEU A 88 10.34 14.35 0.77
N GLY A 89 10.72 13.87 -0.42
CA GLY A 89 10.32 14.49 -1.68
C GLY A 89 8.80 14.45 -1.92
N THR A 90 8.37 14.95 -3.08
CA THR A 90 6.95 14.95 -3.48
C THR A 90 6.76 14.20 -4.80
N GLY A 91 5.53 13.72 -5.05
CA GLY A 91 5.14 13.03 -6.28
C GLY A 91 4.74 11.57 -6.06
N SER A 92 4.17 10.94 -7.10
CA SER A 92 3.62 9.58 -7.04
C SER A 92 4.66 8.50 -6.70
N THR A 93 5.86 8.56 -7.29
CA THR A 93 6.95 7.63 -6.94
C THR A 93 7.38 7.78 -5.48
N THR A 94 7.58 9.02 -5.02
CA THR A 94 8.01 9.26 -3.65
C THR A 94 6.96 8.85 -2.63
N ALA A 95 5.67 9.00 -2.95
CA ALA A 95 4.60 8.53 -2.08
C ALA A 95 4.69 7.01 -1.83
N TRP A 96 5.08 6.23 -2.83
CA TRP A 96 5.34 4.79 -2.64
C TRP A 96 6.59 4.52 -1.81
N ALA A 97 7.65 5.31 -1.94
CA ALA A 97 8.80 5.20 -1.05
C ALA A 97 8.42 5.47 0.41
N ILE A 98 7.61 6.50 0.65
CA ILE A 98 7.10 6.83 1.99
C ILE A 98 6.22 5.69 2.54
N ALA A 99 5.34 5.12 1.72
CA ALA A 99 4.52 3.99 2.13
C ALA A 99 5.37 2.76 2.49
N ALA A 100 6.37 2.43 1.66
CA ALA A 100 7.26 1.30 1.90
C ALA A 100 8.10 1.47 3.17
N ILE A 101 8.66 2.67 3.41
CA ILE A 101 9.33 3.00 4.68
C ILE A 101 8.36 2.83 5.86
N GLY A 102 7.13 3.31 5.71
CA GLY A 102 6.08 3.17 6.72
C GLY A 102 5.77 1.72 7.06
N TRP A 103 5.66 0.83 6.06
CA TRP A 103 5.44 -0.60 6.29
C TRP A 103 6.61 -1.23 7.02
N LYS A 104 7.85 -0.94 6.60
CA LYS A 104 9.05 -1.45 7.28
C LYS A 104 9.14 -0.99 8.74
N LEU A 105 8.69 0.23 9.05
CA LEU A 105 8.59 0.72 10.44
C LEU A 105 7.51 -0.02 11.23
N ASP A 106 6.36 -0.31 10.61
CA ASP A 106 5.24 -1.05 11.24
C ASP A 106 5.60 -2.53 11.49
N ASP A 107 6.29 -3.16 10.52
CA ASP A 107 6.78 -4.53 10.58
C ASP A 107 8.01 -4.69 11.51
N GLY A 108 8.59 -3.58 11.98
CA GLY A 108 9.78 -3.56 12.84
C GLY A 108 11.11 -3.86 12.12
N GLU A 109 11.11 -3.82 10.79
CA GLU A 109 12.33 -3.92 9.96
C GLU A 109 13.19 -2.65 10.03
N LEU A 110 12.57 -1.49 10.27
CA LEU A 110 13.22 -0.20 10.49
C LEU A 110 12.84 0.39 11.84
N GLU A 111 13.75 1.18 12.40
CA GLU A 111 13.56 1.89 13.67
C GLU A 111 14.20 3.29 13.60
N ASP A 112 13.67 4.26 14.36
CA ASP A 112 14.23 5.63 14.49
C ASP A 112 14.51 6.36 13.15
N VAL A 113 13.70 6.13 12.12
CA VAL A 113 13.75 6.91 10.87
C VAL A 113 12.96 8.19 11.03
N ARG A 114 13.50 9.32 10.56
CA ARG A 114 12.87 10.65 10.68
C ARG A 114 12.75 11.32 9.33
N GLY A 115 11.57 11.83 9.01
CA GLY A 115 11.33 12.59 7.78
C GLY A 115 11.71 14.07 7.90
N VAL A 116 12.30 14.64 6.84
CA VAL A 116 12.67 16.06 6.72
C VAL A 116 12.05 16.70 5.49
#